data_AF-A0A3D5Q316-F1
#
_entry.id   AF-A0A3D5Q316-F1
#
_cell.length_a   1.000
_cell.length_b   1.000
_cell.length_c   1.000
_cell.angle_alpha   90.00
_cell.angle_beta   90.00
_cell.angle_gamma   90.00
#
_symmetry.space_group_name_H-M   'P 1'
#
loop_
_entity.id
_entity.type
_entity.pdbx_description
1 polymer ?
#
loop_
_entity_poly.entity_id
_entity_poly.type
_entity_poly.pdbx_seq_one_letter_code
_entity_poly.pdbx_strand_id
1 'polypeptide(L)' 'AETRKSLVGSGDRSERIRTYNFPQGRVTDHRINLTLYKLDEVIAGGLDAVIGPLRQEHQAELLARVSEE' A
#
# COMPACT_ATOMS: atom_id res chain seq x y z
N ALA A 1 11.31 -14.38 -15.94
CA ALA A 1 12.05 -13.36 -15.13
C ALA A 1 11.48 -11.95 -15.30
N GLU A 2 11.00 -11.61 -16.49
CA GLU A 2 10.44 -10.29 -16.83
C GLU A 2 9.28 -9.85 -15.92
N THR A 3 8.28 -10.70 -15.68
CA THR A 3 7.14 -10.41 -14.79
C THR A 3 7.56 -10.07 -13.36
N ARG A 4 8.62 -10.69 -12.84
CA ARG A 4 9.14 -10.36 -11.51
C ARG A 4 9.74 -8.95 -11.50
N LYS A 5 10.47 -8.61 -12.57
CA LYS A 5 11.13 -7.31 -12.71
C LYS A 5 10.10 -6.18 -12.82
N SER A 6 8.98 -6.39 -13.52
CA SER A 6 7.90 -5.39 -13.59
C SER A 6 7.20 -5.18 -12.24
N LEU A 7 7.00 -6.25 -11.45
CA LEU A 7 6.32 -6.16 -10.15
C LEU A 7 7.18 -5.57 -9.04
N VAL A 8 8.48 -5.85 -9.04
CA VAL A 8 9.43 -5.37 -8.01
C VAL A 8 10.03 -4.01 -8.38
N GLY A 9 10.04 -3.66 -9.66
CA GLY A 9 10.63 -2.43 -10.17
C GLY A 9 12.15 -2.49 -10.25
N SER A 10 12.79 -1.32 -10.19
CA SER A 10 14.24 -1.16 -10.18
C SER A 10 14.85 -1.45 -8.80
N GLY A 11 14.01 -1.46 -7.75
CA GLY A 11 14.44 -1.59 -6.36
C GLY A 11 14.87 -0.26 -5.74
N ASP A 12 14.66 0.86 -6.44
CA ASP A 12 14.95 2.18 -5.90
C ASP A 12 14.07 2.51 -4.68
N ARG A 13 14.60 3.36 -3.80
CA ARG A 13 13.91 3.78 -2.57
C ARG A 13 12.65 4.59 -2.86
N SER A 14 12.59 5.32 -3.98
CA SER A 14 11.41 6.08 -4.36
C SER A 14 10.23 5.20 -4.78
N GLU A 15 10.49 3.98 -5.26
CA GLU A 15 9.47 3.02 -5.73
C GLU A 15 8.82 2.21 -4.60
N ARG A 16 9.16 2.50 -3.33
CA ARG A 16 8.64 1.75 -2.18
C ARG A 16 7.17 2.05 -1.96
N ILE A 17 6.36 0.99 -1.97
CA ILE A 17 4.92 1.10 -1.68
C ILE A 17 4.60 1.42 -0.21
N ARG A 18 5.51 1.12 0.73
CA ARG A 18 5.29 1.32 2.18
C ARG A 18 6.58 1.68 2.92
N THR A 19 6.40 2.42 4.01
CA THR A 19 7.44 2.68 5.02
C THR A 19 6.97 2.21 6.40
N TYR A 20 7.74 1.33 7.05
CA TYR A 20 7.54 0.94 8.45
C TYR A 20 8.51 1.73 9.33
N ASN A 21 8.00 2.48 10.30
CA ASN A 21 8.77 3.32 11.21
C ASN A 21 8.59 2.83 12.65
N PHE A 22 9.52 2.00 13.11
CA PHE A 22 9.50 1.39 14.43
C PHE A 22 9.61 2.40 15.59
N PRO A 23 10.54 3.39 15.56
CA PRO A 23 10.62 4.38 16.65
C PRO A 23 9.33 5.16 16.90
N GLN A 24 8.53 5.38 15.85
CA GLN A 24 7.27 6.14 15.92
C GLN A 24 6.03 5.24 15.83
N GLY A 25 6.21 3.91 15.85
CA GLY A 25 5.13 2.92 15.86
C GLY A 25 4.14 3.03 14.69
N ARG A 26 4.58 3.54 13.52
CA ARG A 26 3.69 3.78 12.38
C ARG A 26 4.08 3.04 11.11
N VAL A 27 3.07 2.78 10.28
CA VAL A 27 3.21 2.34 8.89
C VAL A 27 2.55 3.35 7.98
N THR A 28 3.23 3.71 6.90
CA THR A 28 2.69 4.57 5.84
C THR A 28 2.67 3.78 4.53
N ASP A 29 1.51 3.72 3.86
CA ASP A 29 1.34 3.19 2.50
C ASP A 29 1.24 4.34 1.51
N HIS A 30 2.21 4.42 0.59
CA HIS A 30 2.37 5.53 -0.34
C HIS A 30 1.46 5.41 -1.56
N ARG A 31 0.83 4.26 -1.80
CA ARG A 31 -0.09 4.09 -2.93
C ARG A 31 -1.33 4.96 -2.80
N ILE A 32 -1.79 5.13 -1.56
CA ILE A 32 -3.01 5.89 -1.22
C ILE A 32 -2.76 6.95 -0.13
N ASN A 33 -1.48 7.20 0.21
CA ASN A 33 -1.05 8.08 1.30
C ASN A 33 -1.70 7.79 2.67
N LEU A 34 -1.97 6.52 2.97
CA LEU A 34 -2.54 6.09 4.24
C LEU A 34 -1.44 5.97 5.30
N THR A 35 -1.64 6.57 6.47
CA THR A 35 -0.74 6.41 7.63
C THR A 35 -1.50 5.84 8.83
N LEU A 36 -0.97 4.77 9.42
CA LEU A 36 -1.53 4.09 10.61
C LEU A 36 -0.50 4.08 11.74
N TYR A 37 -0.93 4.42 12.96
CA TYR A 37 -0.11 4.39 14.18
C TYR A 37 -0.31 3.09 14.97
N LYS A 38 -0.35 1.97 14.26
CA LYS A 38 -0.64 0.63 14.81
C LYS A 38 0.34 -0.40 14.25
N LEU A 39 1.62 -0.05 14.22
CA LEU A 39 2.63 -0.90 13.59
C LEU A 39 2.66 -2.32 14.17
N ASP A 40 2.61 -2.45 15.49
CA ASP A 40 2.71 -3.76 16.15
C ASP A 40 1.55 -4.68 15.78
N GLU A 41 0.33 -4.14 15.70
CA GLU A 41 -0.87 -4.87 15.26
C GLU A 41 -0.74 -5.34 13.81
N VAL A 42 -0.26 -4.46 12.93
CA VAL A 42 -0.03 -4.78 11.51
C VAL A 42 1.03 -5.87 11.36
N ILE A 43 2.13 -5.80 12.11
CA ILE A 43 3.20 -6.80 12.08
C ILE A 43 2.73 -8.13 12.70
N ALA A 44 1.86 -8.09 13.69
CA ALA A 44 1.25 -9.28 14.29
C ALA A 44 0.22 -9.98 13.38
N GLY A 45 -0.09 -9.41 12.20
CA GLY A 45 -0.98 -10.01 11.21
C GLY A 45 -2.34 -9.32 11.07
N GLY A 46 -2.61 -8.26 11.83
CA GLY A 46 -3.79 -7.40 11.69
C GLY A 46 -3.75 -6.53 10.43
N LEU A 47 -3.78 -7.16 9.26
CA LEU A 47 -3.58 -6.49 7.97
C LEU A 47 -4.84 -5.85 7.39
N ASP A 48 -6.02 -6.12 7.94
CA ASP A 48 -7.29 -5.62 7.42
C ASP A 48 -7.35 -4.09 7.37
N ALA A 49 -6.75 -3.42 8.36
CA ALA A 49 -6.64 -1.96 8.42
C ALA A 49 -5.80 -1.37 7.26
N VAL A 50 -4.94 -2.17 6.63
CA VAL A 50 -4.14 -1.76 5.47
C VAL A 50 -4.79 -2.22 4.17
N ILE A 51 -5.23 -3.48 4.09
CA ILE A 51 -5.74 -4.09 2.85
C ILE A 51 -7.13 -3.54 2.50
N GLY A 52 -8.00 -3.31 3.49
CA GLY A 52 -9.36 -2.80 3.26
C GLY A 52 -9.36 -1.48 2.49
N PRO A 53 -8.69 -0.42 2.99
CA PRO A 53 -8.61 0.86 2.29
C PRO A 53 -7.99 0.75 0.89
N LEU A 54 -6.94 -0.07 0.71
CA LEU A 54 -6.32 -0.28 -0.60
C LEU A 54 -7.29 -0.91 -1.61
N ARG A 55 -8.10 -1.87 -1.18
CA ARG A 55 -9.11 -2.49 -2.04
C ARG A 55 -10.21 -1.50 -2.40
N GLN A 56 -10.63 -0.69 -1.45
CA GLN A 56 -11.67 0.33 -1.68
C GLN A 56 -11.20 1.37 -2.70
N GLU A 57 -9.98 1.89 -2.55
CA GLU A 57 -9.42 2.86 -3.50
C GLU A 57 -9.30 2.24 -4.91
N HIS A 58 -8.82 1.00 -4.99
CA HIS A 58 -8.71 0.32 -6.27
C HIS A 58 -10.08 0.11 -6.94
N GLN A 59 -11.10 -0.25 -6.17
CA GLN A 59 -12.47 -0.37 -6.69
C GLN A 59 -13.03 0.98 -7.16
N ALA A 60 -12.78 2.05 -6.42
CA ALA A 60 -13.18 3.40 -6.80
C ALA A 60 -12.50 3.84 -8.11
N GLU A 61 -11.20 3.59 -8.26
CA GLU A 61 -10.46 3.86 -9.50
C GLU A 61 -11.02 3.08 -10.70
N LEU A 62 -11.38 1.81 -10.52
CA LEU A 62 -11.95 0.99 -11.60
C LEU A 62 -13.33 1.52 -12.01
N LEU A 63 -14.18 1.87 -11.04
CA LEU A 63 -15.50 2.45 -11.30
C LEU A 63 -15.39 3.80 -12.00
N ALA A 64 -14.44 4.65 -11.58
CA ALA A 64 -14.18 5.94 -12.22
C ALA A 64 -13.79 5.76 -13.69
N ARG A 65 -12.87 4.83 -13.99
CA ARG A 65 -12.46 4.52 -15.36
C ARG A 65 -13.62 4.02 -16.22
N VAL A 66 -14.48 3.16 -15.69
CA VAL A 66 -15.68 2.66 -16.41
C VAL A 66 -16.70 3.76 -16.65
N SER A 67 -16.80 4.76 -15.77
CA SER A 67 -17.72 5.89 -15.94
C SER A 67 -17.24 6.97 -16.92
N GLU A 68 -15.94 6.98 -17.23
CA GLU A 68 -15.33 7.91 -18.20
C GLU A 68 -15.38 7.37 -19.65
N GLU A 69 -15.65 6.07 -19.83
CA GLU A 69 -15.95 5.41 -21.11
C GLU A 69 -17.44 5.51 -21.49
#